data_AF-A0A4Q3EQT3-F1
#
_entry.id   AF-A0A4Q3EQT3-F1
#
_cell.length_a   1.000
_cell.length_b   1.000
_cell.length_c   1.000
_cell.angle_alpha   90.00
_cell.angle_beta   90.00
_cell.angle_gamma   90.00
#
_symmetry.space_group_name_H-M   'P 1'
#
loop_
_entity.id
_entity.type
_entity.pdbx_description
1 polymer ?
#
loop_
_entity_poly.entity_id
_entity_poly.type
_entity_poly.pdbx_seq_one_letter_code
_entity_poly.pdbx_strand_id
1 'polypeptide(L)' 'MSTLVVHLENEAQEKAVKAVLEALQVTFEQEVDETEYIMSSPNMVTRIEQSEVDFENGKGAKVDLNKLWK' A
#
# COMPACT_ATOMS: atom_id res chain seq x y z
N MET A 1 -21.65 5.29 -13.86
CA MET A 1 -21.60 4.71 -12.50
C MET A 1 -20.58 5.50 -11.71
N SER A 2 -20.85 5.79 -10.44
CA SER A 2 -20.01 6.63 -9.59
C SER A 2 -19.38 5.76 -8.51
N THR A 3 -18.07 5.92 -8.29
CA THR A 3 -17.35 5.30 -7.17
C THR A 3 -17.33 6.27 -6.00
N LEU A 4 -17.57 5.78 -4.78
CA LEU A 4 -17.45 6.55 -3.55
C LEU A 4 -16.24 6.03 -2.76
N VAL A 5 -15.27 6.91 -2.52
CA VAL A 5 -14.11 6.63 -1.66
C VAL A 5 -14.32 7.36 -0.34
N VAL A 6 -14.19 6.64 0.77
CA VAL A 6 -14.37 7.19 2.13
C VAL A 6 -13.04 7.06 2.88
N HIS A 7 -12.48 8.20 3.28
CA HIS A 7 -11.28 8.22 4.12
C HIS A 7 -11.69 8.21 5.59
N LEU A 8 -11.28 7.17 6.31
CA LEU A 8 -11.57 6.97 7.71
C LEU A 8 -10.33 7.31 8.53
N GLU A 9 -10.51 7.96 9.67
CA GLU A 9 -9.40 8.42 10.50
C GLU A 9 -9.03 7.45 11.63
N ASN A 10 -9.92 6.51 11.96
CA ASN A 10 -9.71 5.56 13.06
C ASN A 10 -10.53 4.26 12.90
N GLU A 11 -10.11 3.23 13.63
CA GLU A 11 -10.73 1.89 13.63
C GLU A 11 -12.22 1.92 14.03
N ALA A 12 -12.63 2.85 14.89
CA ALA A 12 -14.02 2.95 15.33
C ALA A 12 -14.94 3.41 14.19
N GLN A 13 -14.49 4.36 13.38
CA GLN A 13 -15.20 4.80 12.17
C GLN A 13 -15.26 3.67 11.14
N GLU A 14 -14.18 2.93 10.94
CA GLU A 14 -14.15 1.79 10.02
C GLU A 14 -15.19 0.73 10.38
N LYS A 15 -15.24 0.35 11.66
CA LYS A 15 -16.21 -0.64 12.15
C LYS A 15 -17.65 -0.14 11.97
N ALA A 16 -17.91 1.13 12.23
CA ALA A 16 -19.25 1.71 12.07
C ALA A 16 -19.68 1.74 10.59
N VAL A 17 -18.78 2.15 9.69
CA VAL A 17 -19.07 2.21 8.24
C VAL A 17 -19.28 0.81 7.66
N LYS A 18 -18.43 -0.17 8.03
CA LYS A 18 -18.60 -1.57 7.61
C LYS A 18 -19.97 -2.12 8.02
N ALA A 19 -20.37 -1.93 9.29
CA ALA A 19 -21.67 -2.39 9.77
C ALA A 19 -22.86 -1.77 9.03
N VAL A 20 -22.76 -0.48 8.65
CA VAL A 20 -23.79 0.20 7.84
C VAL A 20 -23.83 -0.37 6.42
N LEU A 21 -22.68 -0.57 5.78
CA LEU A 21 -22.60 -1.12 4.42
C LEU A 21 -23.14 -2.57 4.36
N GLU A 22 -22.81 -3.39 5.36
CA GLU A 22 -23.35 -4.75 5.51
C GLU A 22 -24.87 -4.75 5.69
N ALA A 23 -25.40 -3.86 6.55
CA ALA A 23 -26.84 -3.73 6.76
C ALA A 23 -27.59 -3.30 5.48
N LEU A 24 -26.93 -2.53 4.62
CA LEU A 24 -27.45 -2.11 3.31
C LEU A 24 -27.23 -3.15 2.20
N GLN A 25 -26.63 -4.31 2.52
CA GLN A 25 -26.27 -5.36 1.56
C GLN A 25 -25.38 -4.85 0.41
N VAL A 26 -24.56 -3.83 0.69
CA VAL A 26 -23.62 -3.28 -0.27
C VAL A 26 -22.32 -4.09 -0.19
N THR A 27 -21.89 -4.64 -1.32
CA THR A 27 -20.55 -5.25 -1.42
C THR A 27 -19.49 -4.15 -1.40
N PHE A 28 -18.49 -4.31 -0.55
CA PHE A 28 -17.33 -3.42 -0.49
C PHE A 28 -16.05 -4.24 -0.54
N GLU A 29 -15.00 -3.62 -1.06
CA GLU A 29 -13.66 -4.20 -1.11
C GLU A 29 -12.76 -3.37 -0.19
N GLN A 30 -11.88 -4.04 0.54
CA GLN A 30 -10.84 -3.37 1.30
C GLN A 30 -9.57 -3.44 0.48
N GLU A 31 -9.18 -2.30 -0.09
CA GLU A 31 -7.84 -2.17 -0.64
C GLU A 31 -6.86 -2.15 0.53
N VAL A 32 -5.92 -3.10 0.51
CA VAL A 32 -4.83 -3.13 1.48
C VAL A 32 -3.88 -2.00 1.08
N ASP A 33 -3.52 -1.14 2.03
CA ASP A 33 -2.45 -0.16 1.79
C ASP A 33 -1.17 -0.96 1.47
N GLU A 34 -0.71 -0.85 0.22
CA GLU A 34 0.46 -1.58 -0.25
C GLU A 34 1.71 -1.22 0.56
N THR A 35 1.80 0.02 1.05
CA THR A 35 2.88 0.48 1.91
C THR A 35 2.81 -0.22 3.26
N GLU A 36 1.64 -0.24 3.90
CA GLU A 36 1.46 -0.93 5.18
C GLU A 36 1.75 -2.43 5.04
N TYR A 37 1.30 -3.04 3.94
CA TYR A 37 1.58 -4.44 3.64
C TYR A 37 3.07 -4.72 3.48
N ILE A 38 3.78 -3.91 2.69
CA ILE A 38 5.23 -4.02 2.48
C ILE A 38 5.97 -3.85 3.81
N MET A 39 5.58 -2.87 4.63
CA MET A 39 6.20 -2.57 5.92
C MET A 39 5.87 -3.58 7.01
N SER A 40 4.78 -4.35 6.86
CA SER A 40 4.40 -5.40 7.82
C SER A 40 5.35 -6.60 7.84
N SER A 41 6.14 -6.79 6.77
CA SER A 41 7.09 -7.89 6.65
C SER A 41 8.50 -7.48 7.13
N PRO A 42 9.04 -8.08 8.21
CA PRO A 42 10.36 -7.73 8.72
C PRO A 42 11.48 -7.90 7.68
N ASN A 43 11.39 -8.95 6.86
CA ASN A 43 12.35 -9.21 5.78
C ASN A 43 12.33 -8.10 4.72
N MET A 44 11.16 -7.53 4.46
CA MET A 44 10.99 -6.46 3.47
C MET A 44 11.54 -5.15 4.01
N VAL A 45 11.25 -4.82 5.27
CA VAL A 45 11.82 -3.65 5.96
C VAL A 45 13.36 -3.72 5.93
N THR A 46 13.95 -4.84 6.34
CA THR A 46 15.41 -5.02 6.30
C THR A 46 15.98 -4.88 4.88
N ARG A 47 15.25 -5.34 3.85
CA ARG A 47 15.68 -5.19 2.46
C ARG A 47 15.62 -3.75 1.99
N ILE A 48 14.63 -2.97 2.40
CA ILE A 48 14.51 -1.55 2.08
C ILE A 48 15.67 -0.78 2.74
N GLU A 49 15.88 -0.97 4.05
CA GLU A 49 17.00 -0.36 4.79
C GLU A 49 18.36 -0.68 4.14
N GLN A 50 18.58 -1.95 3.77
CA GLN A 50 19.81 -2.34 3.09
C GLN A 50 19.94 -1.68 1.71
N SER A 51 18.83 -1.50 0.99
CA SER A 51 18.81 -0.83 -0.31
C SER A 51 19.13 0.65 -0.21
N GLU A 52 18.67 1.34 0.85
CA GLU A 52 19.02 2.73 1.14
C GLU A 52 20.53 2.86 1.40
N VAL A 53 21.08 1.99 2.26
CA VAL A 53 22.54 1.94 2.53
C VAL A 53 23.33 1.66 1.25
N ASP A 54 22.90 0.74 0.42
CA ASP A 54 23.59 0.41 -0.84
C ASP A 54 23.51 1.56 -1.85
N PHE A 55 22.41 2.32 -1.87
CA PHE A 55 22.27 3.51 -2.69
C PHE A 55 23.21 4.64 -2.23
N GLU A 56 23.28 4.92 -0.92
CA GLU A 56 24.21 5.89 -0.35
C GLU A 56 25.68 5.53 -0.61
N ASN A 57 25.99 4.23 -0.56
CA ASN A 57 27.31 3.70 -0.90
C ASN A 57 27.60 3.63 -2.41
N GLY A 58 26.70 4.16 -3.26
CA GLY A 58 26.89 4.22 -4.71
C GLY A 58 26.81 2.88 -5.43
N LYS A 59 26.26 1.83 -4.79
CA LYS A 59 26.05 0.51 -5.39
C LYS A 59 24.76 0.45 -6.23
N GLY A 60 23.94 1.50 -6.21
CA GLY A 60 22.73 1.60 -7.03
C GLY A 60 23.05 1.77 -8.52
N ALA A 61 22.38 1.00 -9.38
CA ALA A 61 22.47 1.17 -10.83
C ALA A 61 21.24 1.95 -11.34
N LYS A 62 21.48 3.06 -12.05
CA LYS A 62 20.41 3.76 -12.77
C LYS A 62 20.11 3.01 -14.06
N VAL A 63 18.88 2.54 -14.21
CA VAL A 63 18.41 1.87 -15.42
C VAL A 63 17.56 2.84 -16.24
N ASP A 64 17.87 2.95 -17.53
CA ASP A 64 17.08 3.75 -18.47
C ASP A 64 15.79 3.00 -18.83
N LEU A 65 14.64 3.59 -18.50
CA LEU A 65 13.33 3.00 -18.72
C LEU A 65 13.03 2.75 -20.20
N ASN A 66 13.61 3.55 -21.10
CA ASN A 66 13.44 3.37 -22.55
C ASN A 66 14.13 2.11 -23.07
N LYS A 67 15.07 1.53 -22.30
CA LYS A 67 15.78 0.29 -22.64
C LYS A 67 15.10 -0.96 -22.07
N LEU A 68 14.12 -0.80 -21.19
CA LEU A 68 13.43 -1.92 -20.52
C LEU A 68 12.32 -2.53 -21.38
N TRP A 69 11.75 -1.77 -22.31
CA TRP A 69 10.64 -2.21 -23.15
C TRP A 69 11.11 -2.37 -24.60
N LYS A 70 11.28 -3.62 -25.06
CA LYS A 70 11.53 -3.98 -26.47
C LYS A 70 10.25 -4.46 -27.15
#